data_AF-A0A7K4D517-F1
#
_entry.id   AF-A0A7K4D517-F1
#
_cell.length_a   1.000
_cell.length_b   1.000
_cell.length_c   1.000
_cell.angle_alpha   90.00
_cell.angle_beta   90.00
_cell.angle_gamma   90.00
#
_symmetry.space_group_name_H-M   'P 1'
#
loop_
_entity.id
_entity.type
_entity.pdbx_description
1 polymer ?
#
loop_
_entity_poly.entity_id
_entity_poly.type
_entity_poly.pdbx_seq_one_letter_code
_entity_poly.pdbx_strand_id
1 'polypeptide(L)' 'NVEAEPGVTGYMVEKALKEALGFSPKGDVFPIGHLPRQDGKAQRVFRRKIE' A
#
# COMPACT_ATOMS: atom_id res chain seq x y z
N ASN A 1 1.75 -1.42 0.13
CA ASN A 1 0.78 -1.71 1.21
C ASN A 1 -0.11 -0.51 1.41
N VAL A 2 -1.41 -0.73 1.60
CA VAL A 2 -2.43 0.31 1.78
C VAL A 2 -3.39 -0.08 2.91
N GLU A 3 -4.04 0.93 3.49
CA GLU A 3 -5.18 0.71 4.38
C GLU A 3 -6.48 0.99 3.64
N ALA A 4 -7.52 0.21 3.90
CA ALA A 4 -8.82 0.39 3.27
C ALA A 4 -9.97 -0.01 4.19
N GLU A 5 -11.17 0.49 3.85
CA GLU A 5 -12.43 0.12 4.50
C GLU A 5 -12.76 -1.37 4.28
N PRO A 6 -13.59 -1.98 5.15
CA PRO A 6 -14.09 -3.33 4.96
C PRO A 6 -14.77 -3.52 3.59
N GLY A 7 -14.47 -4.63 2.93
CA GLY A 7 -15.00 -4.95 1.60
C GLY A 7 -14.11 -4.52 0.44
N VAL A 8 -13.10 -3.68 0.67
CA VAL A 8 -12.06 -3.41 -0.33
C VAL A 8 -11.08 -4.58 -0.37
N THR A 9 -10.90 -5.17 -1.55
CA THR A 9 -10.01 -6.34 -1.73
C THR A 9 -8.67 -5.94 -2.35
N GLY A 10 -7.65 -6.79 -2.16
CA GLY A 10 -6.35 -6.62 -2.81
C GLY A 10 -6.43 -6.53 -4.32
N TYR A 11 -7.35 -7.30 -4.94
CA TYR A 11 -7.59 -7.24 -6.38
C TYR A 11 -8.08 -5.86 -6.83
N MET A 12 -9.03 -5.25 -6.11
CA MET A 12 -9.54 -3.91 -6.45
C MET A 12 -8.43 -2.86 -6.39
N VAL A 13 -7.59 -2.93 -5.36
CA VAL A 13 -6.44 -2.03 -5.19
C VAL A 13 -5.40 -2.24 -6.28
N GLU A 14 -4.99 -3.48 -6.54
CA GLU A 14 -4.00 -3.80 -7.58
C GLU A 14 -4.47 -3.30 -8.96
N LYS A 15 -5.75 -3.54 -9.28
CA LYS A 15 -6.35 -3.16 -10.55
C LYS A 15 -6.33 -1.63 -10.74
N ALA A 16 -6.72 -0.87 -9.72
CA ALA A 16 -6.64 0.59 -9.75
C ALA A 16 -5.20 1.11 -9.86
N LEU A 17 -4.25 0.51 -9.12
CA LEU A 17 -2.85 0.89 -9.19
C LEU A 17 -2.21 0.57 -10.54
N LYS A 18 -2.59 -0.55 -11.17
CA LYS A 18 -2.14 -0.92 -12.51
C LYS A 18 -2.57 0.08 -13.56
N GLU A 19 -3.82 0.53 -13.51
CA GLU A 19 -4.34 1.54 -14.42
C GLU A 19 -3.61 2.89 -14.24
N ALA A 20 -3.28 3.27 -13.01
CA ALA A 20 -2.60 4.54 -12.72
C ALA A 20 -1.08 4.52 -13.01
N LEU A 21 -0.41 3.40 -12.73
CA LEU A 21 1.05 3.30 -12.76
C LEU A 21 1.60 2.57 -14.00
N GLY A 22 0.75 1.86 -14.74
CA GLY A 22 1.15 1.04 -15.89
C GLY A 22 1.76 -0.32 -15.53
N PHE A 23 1.82 -0.69 -14.24
CA PHE A 23 2.29 -2.00 -13.78
C PHE A 23 1.54 -2.44 -12.52
N SER A 24 1.52 -3.75 -12.23
CA SER A 24 0.91 -4.30 -11.00
C SER A 24 1.90 -4.31 -9.84
N PRO A 25 1.83 -3.36 -8.88
CA PRO A 25 2.64 -3.44 -7.68
C PRO A 25 2.14 -4.56 -6.75
N LYS A 26 3.07 -5.26 -6.10
CA LYS A 26 2.74 -6.19 -5.02
C LYS A 26 2.56 -5.44 -3.71
N GLY A 27 1.53 -5.78 -2.95
CA GLY A 27 1.33 -5.27 -1.61
C GLY A 27 0.04 -5.78 -0.97
N ASP A 28 -0.03 -5.63 0.35
CA ASP A 28 -1.16 -6.08 1.15
C ASP A 28 -2.13 -4.93 1.46
N VAL A 29 -3.38 -5.30 1.73
CA VAL A 29 -4.45 -4.42 2.20
C VAL A 29 -4.66 -4.66 3.69
N PHE A 30 -4.63 -3.59 4.47
CA PHE A 30 -4.81 -3.62 5.91
C PHE A 30 -6.08 -2.86 6.34
N PRO A 31 -6.63 -3.16 7.53
CA PRO A 31 -7.63 -2.31 8.16
C PRO A 31 -7.08 -0.90 8.44
N ILE A 32 -7.96 0.09 8.48
CA ILE A 32 -7.61 1.47 8.83
C ILE A 32 -7.02 1.53 10.24
N GLY A 33 -5.85 2.17 10.37
CA GLY A 33 -5.14 2.34 11.64
C GLY A 33 -4.10 1.25 11.96
N HIS A 34 -3.91 0.26 11.08
CA HIS A 34 -2.96 -0.83 11.26
C HIS A 34 -1.51 -0.46 10.92
N LEU A 35 -1.28 0.41 9.94
CA LEU A 35 0.06 0.82 9.53
C LEU A 35 0.65 1.82 10.53
N PRO A 36 1.95 1.69 10.87
CA PRO A 36 2.59 2.53 11.85
C PRO A 36 2.56 4.00 11.41
N ARG A 37 2.25 4.88 12.37
CA ARG A 37 2.30 6.33 12.19
C ARG A 37 3.61 6.85 12.74
N GLN A 38 4.16 7.84 12.06
CA GLN A 38 5.38 8.52 12.45
C GLN A 38 5.06 9.98 12.74
N ASP A 39 5.67 10.54 13.77
CA ASP A 39 5.60 11.98 14.03
C ASP A 39 6.26 12.77 12.89
N GLY A 40 5.63 13.87 12.48
CA GLY A 40 6.10 14.70 11.38
C GLY A 40 5.72 14.15 9.99
N LYS A 41 6.62 14.31 9.00
CA LYS A 41 6.33 13.92 7.61
C LYS A 41 6.43 12.40 7.45
N ALA A 42 5.36 11.78 6.99
CA ALA A 42 5.30 10.33 6.79
C ALA A 42 6.36 9.80 5.80
N GLN A 43 7.11 8.79 6.21
CA GLN A 43 7.96 7.98 5.33
C GLN A 43 7.19 6.78 4.79
N ARG A 44 7.00 6.70 3.46
CA ARG A 44 6.19 5.65 2.80
C ARG A 44 6.98 4.69 1.91
N VAL A 45 8.23 5.02 1.61
CA VAL A 45 9.10 4.22 0.73
C VAL A 45 10.29 3.74 1.54
N PHE A 46 10.34 2.42 1.75
CA PHE A 46 11.42 1.74 2.44
C PHE A 46 12.22 0.93 1.42
N ARG A 47 13.46 1.35 1.14
CA ARG A 47 14.34 0.65 0.21
C ARG A 47 15.08 -0.45 0.97
N ARG A 48 14.78 -1.72 0.70
CA ARG A 48 15.65 -2.81 1.16
C ARG A 48 16.92 -2.80 0.31
N LYS A 49 18.09 -2.90 0.94
CA LYS A 49 19.31 -3.29 0.24
C LYS A 49 19.14 -4.75 -0.16
N ILE A 50 19.39 -5.05 -1.43
CA ILE A 50 19.55 -6.43 -1.88
C ILE A 50 21.01 -6.74 -1.57
N GLU A 51 21.24 -7.61 -0.58
CA GLU A 51 22.55 -8.22 -0.35
C GLU A 51 22.77 -9.36 -1.34
#